data_AF-A0A829YFH4-F1
#
_entry.id   AF-A0A829YFH4-F1
#
_cell.length_a   1.000
_cell.length_b   1.000
_cell.length_c   1.000
_cell.angle_alpha   90.00
_cell.angle_beta   90.00
_cell.angle_gamma   90.00
#
_symmetry.space_group_name_H-M   'P 1'
#
loop_
_entity.id
_entity.type
_entity.pdbx_description
1 polymer ?
#
loop_
_entity_poly.entity_id
_entity_poly.type
_entity_poly.pdbx_seq_one_letter_code
_entity_poly.pdbx_strand_id
1 'polypeptide(L)'
;MNALSLPPDFEARVKRNEPMSKHTSWHVGGPADLFFSPLDATDVSGFLQGLEPGMPVMWIGLGSNLLVRDGGVRGAVIETHGIFDELERRSDNDVWCGSGVACAKLAKQCIKWGLGPAEFFAGIPGTLGGALAMNAGAFGGETWRHVVSVATIDRNGVRHERPASDYNVGYRHVEGPKDEWFLGALLRFEQRPGVSNDDIRQLLAKRKATQPIQEWSCGSVFTNPPGNHAARLVEACGLKGFRIGGARVSEMHANFIVNDGTASAADIEQLIRHVQQTVEQKHGVRLNTEVRIVGEVKHG
;
A
#
# COMPACT_ATOMS: atom_id res chain seq x y z
N MET A 1 9.80 30.29 5.62
CA MET A 1 9.34 28.97 6.07
C MET A 1 8.91 29.13 7.52
N ASN A 2 7.62 29.39 7.76
CA ASN A 2 7.10 29.37 9.13
C ASN A 2 7.29 27.94 9.63
N ALA A 3 8.03 27.79 10.72
CA ALA A 3 8.21 26.51 11.38
C ALA A 3 6.81 25.94 11.64
N LEU A 4 6.56 24.74 11.10
CA LEU A 4 5.35 23.96 11.36
C LEU A 4 5.29 23.77 12.89
N SER A 5 4.53 24.63 13.59
CA SER A 5 4.43 24.63 15.03
C SER A 5 3.42 23.55 15.42
N LEU A 6 3.92 22.44 15.92
CA LEU A 6 3.08 21.39 16.50
C LEU A 6 2.75 21.75 17.95
N PRO A 7 1.64 21.25 18.51
CA PRO A 7 1.42 21.34 19.93
C PRO A 7 2.59 20.68 20.71
N PRO A 8 2.96 21.18 21.90
CA PRO A 8 4.15 20.71 22.64
C PRO A 8 4.20 19.18 22.85
N ASP A 9 3.04 18.55 23.09
CA ASP A 9 2.95 17.10 23.33
C ASP A 9 3.30 16.24 22.09
N PHE A 10 3.20 16.82 20.88
CA PHE A 10 3.58 16.16 19.64
C PHE A 10 5.01 16.48 19.21
N GLU A 11 5.55 17.64 19.59
CA GLU A 11 6.87 18.09 19.15
C GLU A 11 7.99 17.10 19.54
N ALA A 12 7.88 16.43 20.69
CA ALA A 12 8.84 15.41 21.12
C ALA A 12 8.72 14.05 20.39
N ARG A 13 7.57 13.75 19.78
CA ARG A 13 7.26 12.44 19.17
C ARG A 13 7.28 12.46 17.64
N VAL A 14 7.24 13.65 17.04
CA VAL A 14 7.27 13.83 15.58
C VAL A 14 8.70 14.00 15.10
N LYS A 15 9.11 13.14 14.18
CA LYS A 15 10.43 13.23 13.54
C LYS A 15 10.36 14.27 12.41
N ARG A 16 11.33 15.17 12.38
CA ARG A 16 11.47 16.16 11.29
C ARG A 16 12.49 15.68 10.27
N ASN A 17 12.23 15.93 8.99
CA ASN A 17 13.11 15.53 7.87
C ASN A 17 13.43 14.02 7.87
N GLU A 18 12.47 13.19 8.26
CA GLU A 18 12.68 11.74 8.35
C GLU A 18 12.78 11.14 6.93
N PRO A 19 13.87 10.43 6.59
CA PRO A 19 14.04 9.88 5.25
C PRO A 19 13.05 8.75 4.98
N MET A 20 12.23 8.91 3.94
CA MET A 20 11.22 7.93 3.55
C MET A 20 11.81 6.62 3.02
N SER A 21 13.09 6.59 2.65
CA SER A 21 13.82 5.35 2.32
C SER A 21 13.86 4.32 3.45
N LYS A 22 13.63 4.72 4.71
CA LYS A 22 13.49 3.78 5.84
C LYS A 22 12.10 3.15 5.93
N HIS A 23 11.12 3.70 5.20
CA HIS A 23 9.69 3.44 5.36
C HIS A 23 9.02 2.96 4.06
N THR A 24 9.80 2.64 3.03
CA THR A 24 9.32 2.09 1.75
C THR A 24 10.05 0.79 1.44
N SER A 25 9.36 -0.17 0.80
CA SER A 25 9.94 -1.48 0.48
C SER A 25 10.98 -1.44 -0.65
N TRP A 26 11.01 -0.35 -1.43
CA TRP A 26 12.10 -0.07 -2.37
C TRP A 26 13.34 0.50 -1.71
N HIS A 27 13.26 0.91 -0.43
CA HIS A 27 14.35 1.57 0.28
C HIS A 27 14.85 2.85 -0.42
N VAL A 28 13.94 3.62 -1.00
CA VAL A 28 14.20 4.94 -1.60
C VAL A 28 13.19 5.97 -1.10
N GLY A 29 13.55 7.24 -1.20
CA GLY A 29 12.66 8.35 -0.87
C GLY A 29 13.32 9.44 -0.04
N GLY A 30 13.02 10.68 -0.40
CA GLY A 30 13.51 11.87 0.29
C GLY A 30 12.86 12.09 1.67
N PRO A 31 13.16 13.22 2.32
CA PRO A 31 12.69 13.51 3.67
C PRO A 31 11.19 13.86 3.72
N ALA A 32 10.46 13.30 4.68
CA ALA A 32 9.17 13.83 5.12
C ALA A 32 9.38 15.02 6.06
N ASP A 33 8.68 16.13 5.84
CA ASP A 33 8.78 17.32 6.72
C ASP A 33 8.45 16.98 8.17
N LEU A 34 7.32 16.31 8.39
CA LEU A 34 6.89 15.74 9.65
C LEU A 34 6.56 14.26 9.46
N PHE A 35 7.10 13.40 10.32
CA PHE A 35 6.79 11.97 10.34
C PHE A 35 6.30 11.58 11.74
N PHE A 36 5.09 11.07 11.81
CA PHE A 36 4.37 10.76 13.05
C PHE A 36 3.94 9.30 13.06
N SER A 37 4.36 8.57 14.08
CA SER A 37 3.87 7.21 14.39
C SER A 37 2.95 7.33 15.60
N PRO A 38 1.61 7.29 15.42
CA PRO A 38 0.65 7.45 16.51
C PRO A 38 0.72 6.25 17.47
N LEU A 39 0.12 6.42 18.65
CA LEU A 39 -0.12 5.34 19.60
C LEU A 39 -1.48 4.67 19.40
N ASP A 40 -2.50 5.48 19.13
CA ASP A 40 -3.90 5.05 18.95
C ASP A 40 -4.70 6.10 18.15
N ALA A 41 -6.00 5.87 17.98
CA ALA A 41 -6.86 6.76 17.21
C ALA A 41 -7.17 8.09 17.92
N THR A 42 -6.97 8.18 19.24
CA THR A 42 -7.11 9.44 20.00
C THR A 42 -5.90 10.32 19.73
N ASP A 43 -4.72 9.69 19.69
CA ASP A 43 -3.46 10.32 19.35
C ASP A 43 -3.46 10.87 17.90
N VAL A 44 -4.00 10.08 16.95
CA VAL A 44 -4.24 10.57 15.59
C VAL A 44 -5.18 11.77 15.57
N SER A 45 -6.30 11.71 16.30
CA SER A 45 -7.28 12.81 16.36
C SER A 45 -6.63 14.10 16.86
N GLY A 46 -5.89 14.03 17.97
CA GLY A 46 -5.19 15.18 18.53
C GLY A 46 -4.13 15.73 17.59
N PHE A 47 -3.39 14.85 16.90
CA PHE A 47 -2.38 15.28 15.94
C PHE A 47 -3.01 16.03 14.77
N LEU A 48 -4.05 15.46 14.15
CA LEU A 48 -4.77 16.08 13.03
C LEU A 48 -5.37 17.44 13.39
N GLN A 49 -5.97 17.57 14.58
CA GLN A 49 -6.51 18.84 15.09
C GLN A 49 -5.42 19.90 15.33
N GLY A 50 -4.20 19.47 15.66
CA GLY A 50 -3.05 20.35 15.83
C GLY A 50 -2.37 20.79 14.52
N LEU A 51 -2.73 20.20 13.38
CA LEU A 51 -2.16 20.56 12.08
C LEU A 51 -2.90 21.75 11.46
N GLU A 52 -2.16 22.71 10.92
CA GLU A 52 -2.69 23.81 10.10
C GLU A 52 -3.70 23.30 9.05
N PRO A 53 -4.90 23.90 8.91
CA PRO A 53 -5.99 23.33 8.11
C PRO A 53 -5.62 22.91 6.68
N GLY A 54 -4.74 23.66 6.01
CA GLY A 54 -4.29 23.38 4.64
C GLY A 54 -3.06 22.48 4.53
N MET A 55 -2.51 21.98 5.64
CA MET A 55 -1.33 21.13 5.61
C MET A 55 -1.64 19.79 4.94
N PRO A 56 -0.88 19.39 3.89
CA PRO A 56 -1.03 18.08 3.29
C PRO A 56 -0.73 16.97 4.29
N VAL A 57 -1.55 15.92 4.29
CA VAL A 57 -1.36 14.73 5.14
C VAL A 57 -1.32 13.49 4.26
N MET A 58 -0.27 12.71 4.39
CA MET A 58 -0.12 11.42 3.72
C MET A 58 -0.10 10.30 4.76
N TRP A 59 -0.92 9.28 4.55
CA TRP A 59 -0.93 8.09 5.40
C TRP A 59 -0.15 6.97 4.74
N ILE A 60 0.63 6.24 5.54
CA ILE A 60 1.36 5.07 5.10
C ILE A 60 1.10 3.89 6.04
N GLY A 61 1.09 2.69 5.46
CA GLY A 61 1.28 1.44 6.18
C GLY A 61 2.75 1.02 6.07
N LEU A 62 2.99 -0.17 5.52
CA LEU A 62 4.35 -0.70 5.28
C LEU A 62 5.13 -0.05 4.12
N GLY A 63 4.56 0.96 3.47
CA GLY A 63 5.15 1.56 2.26
C GLY A 63 5.43 0.58 1.11
N SER A 64 4.69 -0.54 1.06
CA SER A 64 4.91 -1.64 0.10
C SER A 64 4.46 -1.33 -1.34
N ASN A 65 3.73 -0.23 -1.55
CA ASN A 65 3.26 0.23 -2.87
C ASN A 65 3.52 1.72 -3.09
N LEU A 66 4.61 2.26 -2.54
CA LEU A 66 4.96 3.68 -2.63
C LEU A 66 6.33 3.89 -3.30
N LEU A 67 6.38 4.80 -4.28
CA LEU A 67 7.59 5.49 -4.71
C LEU A 67 7.56 6.90 -4.16
N VAL A 68 8.33 7.17 -3.10
CA VAL A 68 8.53 8.55 -2.64
C VAL A 68 9.67 9.14 -3.43
N ARG A 69 9.46 10.29 -4.08
CA ARG A 69 10.50 10.99 -4.83
C ARG A 69 11.63 11.51 -3.95
N ASP A 70 12.78 11.79 -4.55
CA ASP A 70 14.00 12.18 -3.85
C ASP A 70 13.90 13.56 -3.14
N GLY A 71 12.97 14.43 -3.56
CA GLY A 71 12.66 15.68 -2.86
C GLY A 71 11.81 15.48 -1.60
N GLY A 72 11.26 14.29 -1.40
CA GLY A 72 10.53 13.92 -0.20
C GLY A 72 9.08 14.41 -0.17
N VAL A 73 8.48 14.42 1.02
CA VAL A 73 7.05 14.67 1.22
C VAL A 73 6.87 15.96 2.02
N ARG A 74 6.06 16.89 1.49
CA ARG A 74 5.69 18.11 2.19
C ARG A 74 4.53 17.85 3.14
N GLY A 75 4.52 18.54 4.29
CA GLY A 75 3.47 18.39 5.29
C GLY A 75 3.71 17.21 6.24
N ALA A 76 2.65 16.47 6.59
CA ALA A 76 2.71 15.40 7.58
C ALA A 76 2.56 14.01 6.96
N VAL A 77 3.41 13.09 7.38
CA VAL A 77 3.29 11.66 7.13
C VAL A 77 2.85 10.96 8.41
N ILE A 78 1.75 10.22 8.35
CA ILE A 78 1.22 9.42 9.46
C ILE A 78 1.45 7.94 9.13
N GLU A 79 2.28 7.28 9.93
CA GLU A 79 2.57 5.85 9.80
C GLU A 79 1.64 5.05 10.72
N THR A 80 0.86 4.15 10.12
CA THR A 80 -0.09 3.29 10.84
C THR A 80 0.42 1.86 11.05
N HIS A 81 1.68 1.61 10.72
CA HIS A 81 2.24 0.28 10.93
C HIS A 81 2.39 -0.03 12.42
N GLY A 82 1.86 -1.17 12.86
CA GLY A 82 1.98 -1.61 14.25
C GLY A 82 0.97 -0.97 15.21
N ILE A 83 0.06 -0.13 14.71
CA ILE A 83 -1.12 0.35 15.43
C ILE A 83 -2.40 -0.12 14.73
N PHE A 84 -3.57 0.00 15.37
CA PHE A 84 -4.82 -0.55 14.84
C PHE A 84 -4.66 -2.03 14.45
N ASP A 85 -4.09 -2.82 15.36
CA ASP A 85 -3.72 -4.21 15.12
C ASP A 85 -4.77 -5.21 15.63
N GLU A 86 -5.94 -4.69 16.04
CA GLU A 86 -7.06 -5.47 16.52
C GLU A 86 -7.59 -6.38 15.42
N LEU A 87 -7.80 -7.65 15.74
CA LEU A 87 -8.34 -8.64 14.83
C LEU A 87 -9.27 -9.56 15.61
N GLU A 88 -10.56 -9.35 15.44
CA GLU A 88 -11.59 -9.90 16.31
C GLU A 88 -12.74 -10.47 15.48
N ARG A 89 -13.18 -11.68 15.83
CA ARG A 89 -14.41 -12.24 15.29
C ARG A 89 -15.58 -11.70 16.09
N ARG A 90 -16.42 -10.87 15.46
CA ARG A 90 -17.57 -10.21 16.10
C ARG A 90 -18.86 -11.02 15.98
N SER A 91 -18.96 -11.88 14.97
CA SER A 91 -20.08 -12.81 14.79
C SER A 91 -19.61 -14.08 14.09
N ASP A 92 -20.54 -14.97 13.72
CA ASP A 92 -20.22 -16.17 12.97
C ASP A 92 -19.47 -15.87 11.67
N ASN A 93 -19.81 -14.77 10.99
CA ASN A 93 -19.26 -14.46 9.66
C ASN A 93 -18.50 -13.13 9.62
N ASP A 94 -18.64 -12.30 10.65
CA ASP A 94 -18.08 -10.95 10.67
C ASP A 94 -16.80 -10.87 11.50
N VAL A 95 -15.79 -10.26 10.89
CA VAL A 95 -14.46 -10.04 11.44
C VAL A 95 -14.16 -8.55 11.44
N TRP A 96 -13.93 -7.99 12.61
CA TRP A 96 -13.31 -6.68 12.73
C TRP A 96 -11.80 -6.81 12.54
N CYS A 97 -11.24 -5.92 11.72
CA CYS A 97 -9.82 -5.89 11.44
C CYS A 97 -9.36 -4.44 11.38
N GLY A 98 -8.44 -4.06 12.25
CA GLY A 98 -7.82 -2.74 12.26
C GLY A 98 -6.91 -2.53 11.04
N SER A 99 -6.71 -1.27 10.65
CA SER A 99 -6.01 -0.93 9.40
C SER A 99 -4.50 -1.26 9.41
N GLY A 100 -3.88 -1.44 10.58
CA GLY A 100 -2.48 -1.85 10.69
C GLY A 100 -2.27 -3.36 10.73
N VAL A 101 -3.33 -4.17 10.78
CA VAL A 101 -3.23 -5.63 10.70
C VAL A 101 -2.62 -6.06 9.36
N ALA A 102 -1.53 -6.82 9.40
CA ALA A 102 -0.93 -7.40 8.19
C ALA A 102 -1.92 -8.32 7.47
N CYS A 103 -2.02 -8.21 6.14
CA CYS A 103 -2.95 -9.02 5.34
C CYS A 103 -2.71 -10.54 5.53
N ALA A 104 -1.44 -10.95 5.66
CA ALA A 104 -1.10 -12.35 5.94
C ALA A 104 -1.56 -12.84 7.33
N LYS A 105 -1.65 -11.96 8.34
CA LYS A 105 -2.21 -12.28 9.67
C LYS A 105 -3.71 -12.48 9.56
N LEU A 106 -4.42 -11.57 8.87
CA LEU A 106 -5.85 -11.69 8.59
C LEU A 106 -6.17 -13.02 7.88
N ALA A 107 -5.47 -13.34 6.79
CA ALA A 107 -5.68 -14.59 6.04
C ALA A 107 -5.60 -15.84 6.92
N LYS A 108 -4.51 -15.97 7.70
CA LYS A 108 -4.27 -17.13 8.58
C LYS A 108 -5.33 -17.23 9.69
N GLN A 109 -5.75 -16.08 10.22
CA GLN A 109 -6.73 -16.06 11.31
C GLN A 109 -8.14 -16.44 10.81
N CYS A 110 -8.54 -15.97 9.63
CA CYS A 110 -9.80 -16.39 8.99
C CYS A 110 -9.83 -17.91 8.78
N ILE A 111 -8.77 -18.51 8.24
CA ILE A 111 -8.66 -19.97 8.08
C ILE A 111 -8.79 -20.69 9.42
N LYS A 112 -8.11 -20.21 10.46
CA LYS A 112 -8.20 -20.78 11.82
C LYS A 112 -9.64 -20.74 12.37
N TRP A 113 -10.41 -19.72 12.01
CA TRP A 113 -11.82 -19.59 12.37
C TRP A 113 -12.77 -20.35 11.44
N GLY A 114 -12.26 -21.01 10.40
CA GLY A 114 -13.07 -21.69 9.39
C GLY A 114 -13.83 -20.70 8.52
N LEU A 115 -13.22 -19.58 8.15
CA LEU A 115 -13.81 -18.51 7.33
C LEU A 115 -13.06 -18.34 6.02
N GLY A 116 -13.79 -18.07 4.94
CA GLY A 116 -13.20 -17.77 3.65
C GLY A 116 -14.19 -17.26 2.61
N PRO A 117 -13.74 -17.02 1.36
CA PRO A 117 -12.33 -17.02 0.95
C PRO A 117 -11.55 -15.85 1.57
N ALA A 118 -10.37 -16.12 2.13
CA ALA A 118 -9.49 -15.13 2.76
C ALA A 118 -7.99 -15.36 2.46
N GLU A 119 -7.67 -16.46 1.81
CA GLU A 119 -6.33 -16.94 1.47
C GLU A 119 -5.59 -15.92 0.59
N PHE A 120 -6.34 -15.19 -0.25
CA PHE A 120 -5.77 -14.17 -1.14
C PHE A 120 -5.05 -13.04 -0.39
N PHE A 121 -5.49 -12.70 0.82
CA PHE A 121 -4.82 -11.70 1.66
C PHE A 121 -3.38 -12.12 2.01
N ALA A 122 -3.08 -13.42 2.07
CA ALA A 122 -1.71 -13.91 2.27
C ALA A 122 -0.77 -13.54 1.12
N GLY A 123 -1.33 -13.27 -0.07
CA GLY A 123 -0.61 -12.78 -1.24
C GLY A 123 -0.49 -11.25 -1.30
N ILE A 124 -1.08 -10.49 -0.38
CA ILE A 124 -1.01 -9.04 -0.42
C ILE A 124 0.10 -8.58 0.54
N PRO A 125 1.20 -8.00 0.03
CA PRO A 125 2.21 -7.39 0.89
C PRO A 125 1.66 -6.06 1.42
N GLY A 126 1.43 -5.96 2.74
CA GLY A 126 0.84 -4.76 3.31
C GLY A 126 -0.05 -5.04 4.53
N THR A 127 -0.68 -3.97 5.00
CA THR A 127 -1.71 -3.99 6.03
C THR A 127 -3.10 -3.83 5.41
N LEU A 128 -4.15 -4.10 6.19
CA LEU A 128 -5.53 -3.94 5.73
C LEU A 128 -5.83 -2.51 5.27
N GLY A 129 -5.27 -1.47 5.91
CA GLY A 129 -5.46 -0.07 5.50
C GLY A 129 -5.02 0.19 4.06
N GLY A 130 -3.85 -0.32 3.68
CA GLY A 130 -3.39 -0.27 2.29
C GLY A 130 -4.26 -1.12 1.36
N ALA A 131 -4.74 -2.27 1.84
CA ALA A 131 -5.63 -3.13 1.07
C ALA A 131 -7.01 -2.49 0.81
N LEU A 132 -7.54 -1.73 1.77
CA LEU A 132 -8.75 -0.92 1.63
C LEU A 132 -8.51 0.23 0.66
N ALA A 133 -7.40 0.98 0.81
CA ALA A 133 -7.09 2.13 -0.05
C ALA A 133 -6.93 1.78 -1.54
N MET A 134 -6.59 0.53 -1.86
CA MET A 134 -6.28 0.10 -3.23
C MET A 134 -7.24 -0.94 -3.78
N ASN A 135 -8.26 -1.36 -3.03
CA ASN A 135 -8.97 -2.61 -3.33
C ASN A 135 -8.00 -3.73 -3.71
N ALA A 136 -7.01 -3.94 -2.84
CA ALA A 136 -5.94 -4.88 -3.10
C ALA A 136 -6.52 -6.28 -3.31
N GLY A 137 -5.87 -7.05 -4.17
CA GLY A 137 -6.36 -8.35 -4.55
C GLY A 137 -5.24 -9.23 -5.05
N ALA A 138 -5.44 -10.53 -4.94
CA ALA A 138 -4.51 -11.52 -5.45
C ALA A 138 -5.29 -12.78 -5.80
N PHE A 139 -4.84 -13.53 -6.80
CA PHE A 139 -5.41 -14.85 -7.12
C PHE A 139 -6.94 -14.87 -7.27
N GLY A 140 -7.53 -13.80 -7.83
CA GLY A 140 -8.97 -13.69 -8.06
C GLY A 140 -9.79 -13.13 -6.89
N GLY A 141 -9.20 -12.97 -5.70
CA GLY A 141 -9.83 -12.29 -4.56
C GLY A 141 -9.55 -10.79 -4.54
N GLU A 142 -10.47 -10.03 -3.96
CA GLU A 142 -10.42 -8.56 -3.83
C GLU A 142 -10.99 -8.12 -2.48
N THR A 143 -10.33 -7.17 -1.81
CA THR A 143 -10.68 -6.72 -0.44
C THR A 143 -12.13 -6.28 -0.31
N TRP A 144 -12.61 -5.41 -1.20
CA TRP A 144 -13.93 -4.77 -1.04
C TRP A 144 -15.12 -5.68 -1.26
N ARG A 145 -14.91 -6.90 -1.78
CA ARG A 145 -15.96 -7.94 -1.82
C ARG A 145 -16.38 -8.41 -0.43
N HIS A 146 -15.52 -8.20 0.56
CA HIS A 146 -15.74 -8.62 1.94
C HIS A 146 -16.11 -7.45 2.85
N VAL A 147 -16.03 -6.20 2.41
CA VAL A 147 -16.23 -5.03 3.30
C VAL A 147 -17.72 -4.80 3.54
N VAL A 148 -18.12 -4.78 4.82
CA VAL A 148 -19.47 -4.40 5.26
C VAL A 148 -19.51 -2.92 5.62
N SER A 149 -18.59 -2.49 6.48
CA SER A 149 -18.38 -1.09 6.86
C SER A 149 -16.91 -0.85 7.16
N VAL A 150 -16.53 0.43 7.17
CA VAL A 150 -15.19 0.89 7.55
C VAL A 150 -15.30 1.93 8.64
N ALA A 151 -14.35 1.92 9.58
CA ALA A 151 -14.13 3.08 10.43
C ALA A 151 -13.08 3.96 9.77
N THR A 152 -13.37 5.26 9.70
CA THR A 152 -12.47 6.27 9.16
C THR A 152 -12.24 7.40 10.16
N ILE A 153 -11.23 8.21 9.90
CA ILE A 153 -11.00 9.49 10.57
C ILE A 153 -10.81 10.57 9.51
N ASP A 154 -11.47 11.70 9.69
CA ASP A 154 -11.34 12.85 8.78
C ASP A 154 -10.21 13.79 9.19
N ARG A 155 -9.93 14.77 8.33
CA ARG A 155 -8.90 15.81 8.56
C ARG A 155 -9.10 16.61 9.85
N ASN A 156 -10.30 16.67 10.40
CA ASN A 156 -10.60 17.35 11.68
C ASN A 156 -10.43 16.43 12.90
N GLY A 157 -9.96 15.19 12.68
CA GLY A 157 -9.83 14.18 13.73
C GLY A 157 -11.16 13.54 14.12
N VAL A 158 -12.25 13.77 13.38
CA VAL A 158 -13.55 13.18 13.69
C VAL A 158 -13.61 11.77 13.11
N ARG A 159 -14.01 10.81 13.96
CA ARG A 159 -14.18 9.42 13.54
C ARG A 159 -15.55 9.21 12.92
N HIS A 160 -15.61 8.44 11.85
CA HIS A 160 -16.84 8.07 11.17
C HIS A 160 -16.94 6.55 11.03
N GLU A 161 -18.17 6.05 10.98
CA GLU A 161 -18.46 4.71 10.48
C GLU A 161 -19.15 4.87 9.12
N ARG A 162 -18.56 4.31 8.08
CA ARG A 162 -19.04 4.41 6.70
C ARG A 162 -19.48 3.03 6.20
N PRO A 163 -20.71 2.86 5.71
CA PRO A 163 -21.08 1.63 5.03
C PRO A 163 -20.28 1.47 3.73
N ALA A 164 -20.10 0.23 3.26
CA ALA A 164 -19.39 -0.03 2.01
C ALA A 164 -20.01 0.69 0.79
N SER A 165 -21.32 0.98 0.84
CA SER A 165 -22.05 1.72 -0.19
C SER A 165 -21.60 3.17 -0.38
N ASP A 166 -20.86 3.75 0.57
CA ASP A 166 -20.32 5.11 0.45
C ASP A 166 -19.08 5.18 -0.46
N TYR A 167 -18.62 4.03 -0.98
CA TYR A 167 -17.41 3.92 -1.79
C TYR A 167 -17.71 3.38 -3.18
N ASN A 168 -17.11 4.00 -4.19
CA ASN A 168 -17.07 3.50 -5.55
C ASN A 168 -15.77 2.69 -5.74
N VAL A 169 -15.92 1.39 -5.98
CA VAL A 169 -14.80 0.44 -5.98
C VAL A 169 -14.62 -0.13 -7.38
N GLY A 170 -13.40 0.00 -7.91
CA GLY A 170 -12.97 -0.59 -9.18
C GLY A 170 -11.74 -1.49 -9.04
N TYR A 171 -11.24 -1.98 -10.17
CA TYR A 171 -10.00 -2.74 -10.20
C TYR A 171 -8.82 -1.85 -9.80
N ARG A 172 -8.22 -2.16 -8.64
CA ARG A 172 -7.12 -1.38 -8.02
C ARG A 172 -7.45 0.08 -7.74
N HIS A 173 -8.73 0.38 -7.55
CA HIS A 173 -9.22 1.74 -7.36
C HIS A 173 -10.34 1.77 -6.34
N VAL A 174 -10.30 2.77 -5.46
CA VAL A 174 -11.33 3.06 -4.47
C VAL A 174 -11.48 4.56 -4.38
N GLU A 175 -12.70 5.04 -4.57
CA GLU A 175 -13.10 6.43 -4.38
C GLU A 175 -14.12 6.48 -3.25
N GLY A 176 -13.96 7.43 -2.33
CA GLY A 176 -14.83 7.59 -1.16
C GLY A 176 -14.76 9.02 -0.63
N PRO A 177 -15.18 9.25 0.63
CA PRO A 177 -15.09 10.56 1.26
C PRO A 177 -13.68 11.16 1.16
N LYS A 178 -13.61 12.45 0.83
CA LYS A 178 -12.33 13.18 0.71
C LYS A 178 -11.79 13.50 2.09
N ASP A 179 -10.46 13.56 2.19
CA ASP A 179 -9.75 13.90 3.42
C ASP A 179 -10.11 13.00 4.61
N GLU A 180 -10.38 11.72 4.32
CA GLU A 180 -10.65 10.65 5.28
C GLU A 180 -9.69 9.46 5.08
N TRP A 181 -9.29 8.82 6.18
CA TRP A 181 -8.38 7.66 6.19
C TRP A 181 -8.91 6.51 7.03
N PHE A 182 -8.55 5.28 6.67
CA PHE A 182 -9.06 4.07 7.31
C PHE A 182 -8.39 3.76 8.65
N LEU A 183 -9.22 3.55 9.68
CA LEU A 183 -8.82 3.00 10.98
C LEU A 183 -9.02 1.49 11.05
N GLY A 184 -9.95 0.94 10.28
CA GLY A 184 -10.26 -0.49 10.25
C GLY A 184 -11.51 -0.79 9.44
N ALA A 185 -11.88 -2.07 9.33
CA ALA A 185 -13.08 -2.51 8.64
C ALA A 185 -13.77 -3.66 9.36
N LEU A 186 -15.09 -3.69 9.23
CA LEU A 186 -15.89 -4.87 9.43
C LEU A 186 -15.95 -5.66 8.12
N LEU A 187 -15.41 -6.86 8.13
CA LEU A 187 -15.33 -7.76 6.99
C LEU A 187 -16.28 -8.94 7.18
N ARG A 188 -16.93 -9.39 6.12
CA ARG A 188 -17.80 -10.58 6.11
C ARG A 188 -17.24 -11.68 5.21
N PHE A 189 -17.21 -12.89 5.76
CA PHE A 189 -16.76 -14.10 5.09
C PHE A 189 -17.82 -15.20 5.18
N GLU A 190 -17.70 -16.22 4.35
CA GLU A 190 -18.51 -17.43 4.43
C GLU A 190 -17.89 -18.43 5.41
N GLN A 191 -18.73 -19.27 6.01
CA GLN A 191 -18.24 -20.41 6.79
C GLN A 191 -17.68 -21.48 5.85
N ARG A 192 -16.43 -21.83 6.07
CA ARG A 192 -15.69 -22.87 5.35
C ARG A 192 -15.02 -23.80 6.36
N PRO A 193 -15.78 -24.55 7.18
CA PRO A 193 -15.21 -25.47 8.15
C PRO A 193 -14.32 -26.51 7.45
N GLY A 194 -13.14 -26.77 8.01
CA GLY A 194 -12.15 -27.67 7.42
C GLY A 194 -11.25 -27.04 6.34
N VAL A 195 -11.36 -25.74 6.09
CA VAL A 195 -10.35 -25.02 5.28
C VAL A 195 -8.97 -25.16 5.93
N SER A 196 -7.98 -25.56 5.14
CA SER A 196 -6.61 -25.77 5.60
C SER A 196 -5.70 -24.63 5.16
N ASN A 197 -4.52 -24.53 5.78
CA ASN A 197 -3.48 -23.61 5.35
C ASN A 197 -2.80 -24.03 4.03
N ASP A 198 -3.23 -25.11 3.36
CA ASP A 198 -2.58 -25.61 2.14
C ASP A 198 -2.65 -24.61 1.00
N ASP A 199 -3.80 -23.96 0.82
CA ASP A 199 -3.99 -22.92 -0.19
C ASP A 199 -3.03 -21.74 0.04
N ILE A 200 -2.86 -21.29 1.29
CA ILE A 200 -1.85 -20.27 1.64
C ILE A 200 -0.43 -20.78 1.37
N ARG A 201 -0.10 -22.02 1.76
CA ARG A 201 1.24 -22.59 1.56
C ARG A 201 1.60 -22.65 0.07
N GLN A 202 0.69 -23.16 -0.75
CA GLN A 202 0.87 -23.23 -2.20
C GLN A 202 1.01 -21.83 -2.81
N LEU A 203 0.20 -20.87 -2.36
CA LEU A 203 0.26 -19.49 -2.81
C LEU A 203 1.62 -18.85 -2.50
N LEU A 204 2.11 -18.98 -1.27
CA LEU A 204 3.39 -18.42 -0.86
C LEU A 204 4.56 -19.11 -1.58
N ALA A 205 4.49 -20.43 -1.78
CA ALA A 205 5.49 -21.17 -2.55
C ALA A 205 5.55 -20.69 -4.01
N LYS A 206 4.39 -20.52 -4.65
CA LYS A 206 4.30 -19.98 -6.02
C LYS A 206 4.87 -18.58 -6.11
N ARG A 207 4.55 -17.69 -5.17
CA ARG A 207 5.14 -16.33 -5.13
C ARG A 207 6.65 -16.38 -5.01
N LYS A 208 7.19 -17.18 -4.08
CA LYS A 208 8.64 -17.33 -3.92
C LYS A 208 9.34 -17.82 -5.19
N ALA A 209 8.68 -18.70 -5.96
CA ALA A 209 9.23 -19.22 -7.21
C ALA A 209 9.11 -18.27 -8.41
N THR A 210 8.21 -17.26 -8.35
CA THR A 210 7.84 -16.44 -9.52
C THR A 210 8.02 -14.94 -9.31
N GLN A 211 8.34 -14.48 -8.11
CA GLN A 211 8.44 -13.06 -7.77
C GLN A 211 9.69 -12.78 -6.92
N PRO A 212 10.38 -11.64 -7.13
CA PRO A 212 11.60 -11.28 -6.41
C PRO A 212 11.30 -10.77 -4.98
N ILE A 213 10.65 -11.60 -4.16
CA ILE A 213 10.17 -11.23 -2.82
C ILE A 213 11.28 -11.03 -1.78
N GLN A 214 12.52 -11.38 -2.11
CA GLN A 214 13.70 -11.18 -1.25
C GLN A 214 14.54 -9.96 -1.66
N GLU A 215 14.08 -9.23 -2.68
CA GLU A 215 14.75 -8.05 -3.20
C GLU A 215 13.92 -6.80 -2.93
N TRP A 216 14.57 -5.63 -2.89
CA TRP A 216 13.91 -4.36 -2.64
C TRP A 216 13.02 -3.99 -3.84
N SER A 217 11.71 -4.17 -3.68
CA SER A 217 10.68 -3.94 -4.71
C SER A 217 9.36 -3.48 -4.07
N CYS A 218 8.43 -2.94 -4.87
CA CYS A 218 7.08 -2.54 -4.40
C CYS A 218 5.97 -3.53 -4.82
N GLY A 219 6.32 -4.75 -5.24
CA GLY A 219 5.36 -5.60 -5.92
C GLY A 219 5.24 -5.28 -7.42
N SER A 220 4.05 -5.48 -7.97
CA SER A 220 3.77 -5.16 -9.38
C SER A 220 3.72 -3.66 -9.59
N VAL A 221 4.48 -3.18 -10.57
CA VAL A 221 4.59 -1.75 -10.90
C VAL A 221 3.38 -1.27 -11.68
N PHE A 222 2.90 -2.09 -12.62
CA PHE A 222 1.79 -1.75 -13.50
C PHE A 222 0.57 -2.62 -13.24
N THR A 223 -0.61 -2.01 -13.36
CA THR A 223 -1.88 -2.73 -13.47
C THR A 223 -1.92 -3.54 -14.77
N ASN A 224 -2.68 -4.63 -14.78
CA ASN A 224 -2.89 -5.38 -16.02
C ASN A 224 -3.84 -4.62 -16.96
N PRO A 225 -3.45 -4.36 -18.21
CA PRO A 225 -4.35 -3.77 -19.19
C PRO A 225 -5.42 -4.78 -19.65
N PRO A 226 -6.57 -4.32 -20.16
CA PRO A 226 -7.65 -5.22 -20.60
C PRO A 226 -7.18 -6.31 -21.58
N GLY A 227 -7.49 -7.56 -21.27
CA GLY A 227 -7.16 -8.72 -22.12
C GLY A 227 -5.67 -9.07 -22.18
N ASN A 228 -4.81 -8.47 -21.36
CA ASN A 228 -3.38 -8.76 -21.35
C ASN A 228 -2.78 -8.74 -19.94
N HIS A 229 -1.51 -9.11 -19.85
CA HIS A 229 -0.74 -9.00 -18.61
C HIS A 229 0.41 -8.04 -18.81
N ALA A 230 0.58 -7.08 -17.89
CA ALA A 230 1.67 -6.12 -17.97
C ALA A 230 3.04 -6.84 -18.03
N ALA A 231 3.23 -7.86 -17.20
CA ALA A 231 4.45 -8.68 -17.21
C ALA A 231 4.77 -9.26 -18.60
N ARG A 232 3.77 -9.82 -19.28
CA ARG A 232 3.93 -10.39 -20.63
C ARG A 232 4.36 -9.32 -21.63
N LEU A 233 3.73 -8.15 -21.59
CA LEU A 233 4.05 -7.04 -22.51
C LEU A 233 5.47 -6.51 -22.29
N VAL A 234 5.87 -6.32 -21.03
CA VAL A 234 7.23 -5.87 -20.68
C VAL A 234 8.27 -6.92 -21.11
N GLU A 235 7.99 -8.19 -20.88
CA GLU A 235 8.86 -9.30 -21.29
C GLU A 235 8.98 -9.42 -22.81
N ALA A 236 7.87 -9.30 -23.56
CA ALA A 236 7.86 -9.31 -25.02
C ALA A 236 8.64 -8.12 -25.62
N CYS A 237 8.78 -7.02 -24.88
CA CYS A 237 9.63 -5.90 -25.27
C CYS A 237 11.14 -6.18 -25.09
N GLY A 238 11.51 -7.29 -24.43
CA GLY A 238 12.90 -7.64 -24.12
C GLY A 238 13.49 -6.86 -22.95
N LEU A 239 12.66 -6.39 -22.02
CA LEU A 239 13.09 -5.44 -20.97
C LEU A 239 13.52 -6.09 -19.66
N LYS A 240 13.41 -7.41 -19.49
CA LYS A 240 13.98 -8.10 -18.31
C LYS A 240 15.49 -7.80 -18.22
N GLY A 241 15.95 -7.44 -17.02
CA GLY A 241 17.35 -7.06 -16.80
C GLY A 241 17.72 -5.63 -17.22
N PHE A 242 16.86 -4.91 -17.94
CA PHE A 242 17.13 -3.53 -18.34
C PHE A 242 17.30 -2.62 -17.11
N ARG A 243 18.27 -1.71 -17.18
CA ARG A 243 18.76 -0.90 -16.05
C ARG A 243 18.80 0.59 -16.35
N ILE A 244 18.45 1.38 -15.33
CA ILE A 244 18.73 2.83 -15.25
C ILE A 244 19.22 3.08 -13.83
N GLY A 245 20.44 3.60 -13.68
CA GLY A 245 21.09 3.73 -12.36
C GLY A 245 21.12 2.39 -11.62
N GLY A 246 20.74 2.40 -10.33
CA GLY A 246 20.61 1.18 -9.52
C GLY A 246 19.26 0.45 -9.65
N ALA A 247 18.34 0.95 -10.49
CA ALA A 247 17.04 0.33 -10.72
C ALA A 247 17.08 -0.63 -11.91
N ARG A 248 16.40 -1.78 -11.81
CA ARG A 248 16.29 -2.73 -12.91
C ARG A 248 14.95 -3.43 -12.99
N VAL A 249 14.55 -3.83 -14.20
CA VAL A 249 13.44 -4.78 -14.37
C VAL A 249 13.89 -6.16 -13.90
N SER A 250 13.12 -6.80 -13.03
CA SER A 250 13.46 -8.12 -12.50
C SER A 250 13.52 -9.17 -13.61
N GLU A 251 14.58 -9.97 -13.59
CA GLU A 251 14.73 -11.15 -14.46
C GLU A 251 13.66 -12.22 -14.15
N MET A 252 13.24 -12.31 -12.89
CA MET A 252 12.26 -13.29 -12.43
C MET A 252 10.84 -12.90 -12.87
N HIS A 253 10.47 -11.62 -12.75
CA HIS A 253 9.13 -11.16 -13.08
C HIS A 253 9.14 -9.76 -13.70
N ALA A 254 8.83 -9.64 -14.99
CA ALA A 254 8.99 -8.40 -15.75
C ALA A 254 8.13 -7.21 -15.28
N ASN A 255 7.06 -7.45 -14.51
CA ASN A 255 6.27 -6.37 -13.89
C ASN A 255 6.84 -5.87 -12.54
N PHE A 256 8.04 -6.31 -12.14
CA PHE A 256 8.70 -5.85 -10.91
C PHE A 256 9.94 -5.06 -11.28
N ILE A 257 10.11 -3.91 -10.63
CA ILE A 257 11.36 -3.17 -10.64
C ILE A 257 12.05 -3.39 -9.30
N VAL A 258 13.34 -3.70 -9.34
CA VAL A 258 14.18 -3.98 -8.18
C VAL A 258 15.19 -2.85 -8.01
N ASN A 259 15.34 -2.38 -6.78
CA ASN A 259 16.48 -1.58 -6.34
C ASN A 259 17.62 -2.52 -5.93
N ASP A 260 18.80 -2.39 -6.54
CA ASP A 260 19.98 -3.20 -6.18
C ASP A 260 20.77 -2.71 -4.97
N GLY A 261 20.29 -1.65 -4.32
CA GLY A 261 20.94 -1.00 -3.19
C GLY A 261 21.46 0.39 -3.50
N THR A 262 21.56 0.75 -4.77
CA THR A 262 22.14 2.02 -5.21
C THR A 262 21.16 2.93 -5.96
N ALA A 263 19.91 2.50 -6.16
CA ALA A 263 18.93 3.28 -6.90
C ALA A 263 18.48 4.54 -6.14
N SER A 264 18.31 5.63 -6.87
CA SER A 264 17.47 6.76 -6.45
C SER A 264 16.00 6.52 -6.79
N ALA A 265 15.08 7.32 -6.22
CA ALA A 265 13.70 7.29 -6.65
C ALA A 265 13.55 7.76 -8.11
N ALA A 266 14.38 8.72 -8.53
CA ALA A 266 14.45 9.19 -9.90
C ALA A 266 14.85 8.09 -10.91
N ASP A 267 15.76 7.19 -10.54
CA ASP A 267 16.15 6.04 -11.38
C ASP A 267 14.96 5.10 -11.61
N ILE A 268 14.25 4.76 -10.53
CA ILE A 268 13.04 3.92 -10.59
C ILE A 268 11.97 4.61 -11.44
N GLU A 269 11.70 5.89 -11.23
CA GLU A 269 10.68 6.63 -11.99
C GLU A 269 11.04 6.75 -13.48
N GLN A 270 12.32 6.93 -13.81
CA GLN A 270 12.80 6.90 -15.19
C GLN A 270 12.63 5.52 -15.82
N LEU A 271 12.92 4.45 -15.10
CA LEU A 271 12.75 3.09 -15.58
C LEU A 271 11.27 2.76 -15.82
N ILE A 272 10.38 3.20 -14.92
CA ILE A 272 8.92 3.09 -15.11
C ILE A 272 8.51 3.75 -16.43
N ARG A 273 8.93 5.00 -16.67
CA ARG A 273 8.61 5.74 -17.90
C ARG A 273 9.16 5.06 -19.15
N HIS A 274 10.40 4.56 -19.09
CA HIS A 274 11.01 3.85 -20.21
C HIS A 274 10.23 2.58 -20.58
N VAL A 275 9.80 1.81 -19.57
CA VAL A 275 8.97 0.61 -19.78
C VAL A 275 7.63 0.98 -20.42
N GLN A 276 6.94 2.01 -19.91
CA GLN A 276 5.67 2.48 -20.47
C GLN A 276 5.82 2.89 -21.94
N GLN A 277 6.81 3.72 -22.25
CA GLN A 277 7.07 4.21 -23.61
C GLN A 277 7.38 3.06 -24.57
N THR A 278 8.22 2.11 -24.15
CA THR A 278 8.62 0.99 -25.00
C THR A 278 7.43 0.06 -25.30
N VAL A 279 6.60 -0.24 -24.29
CA VAL A 279 5.41 -1.08 -24.47
C VAL A 279 4.38 -0.37 -25.35
N GLU A 280 4.17 0.93 -25.16
CA GLU A 280 3.26 1.71 -26.00
C GLU A 280 3.74 1.75 -27.46
N GLN A 281 5.04 1.95 -27.70
CA GLN A 281 5.62 1.97 -29.05
C GLN A 281 5.53 0.60 -29.75
N LYS A 282 5.81 -0.50 -29.04
CA LYS A 282 5.87 -1.85 -29.63
C LYS A 282 4.51 -2.55 -29.72
N HIS A 283 3.59 -2.25 -28.80
CA HIS A 283 2.33 -2.96 -28.68
C HIS A 283 1.09 -2.06 -28.78
N GLY A 284 1.25 -0.73 -28.83
CA GLY A 284 0.13 0.20 -28.83
C GLY A 284 -0.67 0.21 -27.52
N VAL A 285 -0.09 -0.33 -26.43
CA VAL A 285 -0.75 -0.45 -25.13
C VAL A 285 -0.08 0.49 -24.14
N ARG A 286 -0.86 1.41 -23.57
CA ARG A 286 -0.40 2.29 -22.50
C ARG A 286 -0.56 1.59 -21.14
N LEU A 287 0.55 1.32 -20.47
CA LEU A 287 0.55 0.76 -19.11
C LEU A 287 0.28 1.85 -18.07
N ASN A 288 -0.62 1.57 -17.12
CA ASN A 288 -0.89 2.44 -15.97
C ASN A 288 -0.21 1.88 -14.71
N THR A 289 0.45 2.75 -13.95
CA THR A 289 1.09 2.35 -12.69
C THR A 289 0.05 1.94 -11.64
N GLU A 290 0.27 0.80 -11.00
CA GLU A 290 -0.41 0.40 -9.76
C GLU A 290 0.27 1.05 -8.54
N VAL A 291 1.58 1.25 -8.65
CA VAL A 291 2.37 1.92 -7.63
C VAL A 291 2.02 3.40 -7.49
N ARG A 292 1.97 3.88 -6.24
CA ARG A 292 1.65 5.27 -5.92
C ARG A 292 2.94 6.08 -5.87
N ILE A 293 3.10 6.98 -6.84
CA ILE A 293 4.25 7.88 -6.93
C ILE A 293 3.88 9.20 -6.24
N VAL A 294 4.63 9.58 -5.21
CA VAL A 294 4.31 10.70 -4.31
C VAL A 294 5.55 11.56 -4.02
N GLY A 295 5.31 12.75 -3.49
CA GLY A 295 6.38 13.68 -3.12
C GLY A 295 6.95 14.47 -4.30
N GLU A 296 7.94 15.29 -3.99
CA GLU A 296 8.50 16.29 -4.88
C GLU A 296 9.74 15.80 -5.62
N VAL A 297 9.94 16.31 -6.83
CA VAL A 297 11.20 16.13 -7.55
C VAL A 297 12.28 16.91 -6.82
N LYS A 298 13.47 16.32 -6.66
CA LYS A 298 14.61 17.04 -6.09
C LYS A 298 15.11 18.06 -7.11
N HIS A 299 14.95 19.35 -6.81
CA HIS A 299 15.62 20.41 -7.56
C HIS A 299 17.07 20.52 -7.08
N GLY A 300 18.00 20.53 -8.04
CA GLY A 300 19.44 20.70 -7.79
C GLY A 300 19.81 22.10 -7.35
#